data_AF-A0A417YZY8-F1
#
_entry.id   AF-A0A417YZY8-F1
#
_cell.length_a   1.000
_cell.length_b   1.000
_cell.length_c   1.000
_cell.angle_alpha   90.00
_cell.angle_beta   90.00
_cell.angle_gamma   90.00
#
_symmetry.space_group_name_H-M   'P 1'
#
loop_
_entity.id
_entity.type
_entity.pdbx_description
1 polymer ?
#
loop_
_entity_poly.entity_id
_entity_poly.type
_entity_poly.pdbx_seq_one_letter_code
_entity_poly.pdbx_strand_id
1 'polypeptide(L)'
;MAVKYTTEQNNVFMEVMEEYRRRIEGATPEETKRLTKVFAKELVSTVPLFYGRSENGIAERLVYFDNLLAGVAFPFEYYLKSTFNYFGKLPRKNDDKYQNKWKTQHESRRERP
;
A
#
# COMPACT_ATOMS: atom_id res chain seq x y z
N MET A 1 -10.01 17.61 -2.59
CA MET A 1 -9.63 16.95 -1.33
C MET A 1 -9.49 15.46 -1.58
N ALA A 2 -8.44 14.80 -1.10
CA ALA A 2 -8.34 13.34 -1.20
C ALA A 2 -9.39 12.71 -0.28
N VAL A 3 -10.26 11.86 -0.82
CA VAL A 3 -11.31 11.17 -0.05
C VAL A 3 -10.62 10.18 0.91
N LYS A 4 -10.79 10.37 2.22
CA LYS A 4 -10.22 9.46 3.24
C LYS A 4 -10.77 8.05 3.08
N TYR A 5 -9.93 7.03 3.33
CA TYR A 5 -10.38 5.64 3.39
C TYR A 5 -11.04 5.35 4.74
N THR A 6 -12.19 4.68 4.73
CA THR A 6 -12.90 4.26 5.95
C THR A 6 -12.15 3.13 6.66
N THR A 7 -12.55 2.80 7.89
CA THR A 7 -11.97 1.67 8.63
C THR A 7 -12.22 0.35 7.91
N GLU A 8 -13.41 0.12 7.36
CA GLU A 8 -13.71 -1.12 6.61
C GLU A 8 -12.82 -1.22 5.37
N GLN A 9 -12.66 -0.11 4.63
CA GLN A 9 -11.76 -0.07 3.49
C GLN A 9 -10.30 -0.34 3.88
N ASN A 10 -9.84 0.18 5.02
CA ASN A 10 -8.50 -0.08 5.53
C ASN A 10 -8.29 -1.55 5.93
N ASN A 11 -9.33 -2.21 6.46
CA ASN A 11 -9.27 -3.63 6.82
C ASN A 11 -9.15 -4.53 5.58
N VAL A 12 -9.76 -4.17 4.45
CA VAL A 12 -9.54 -4.92 3.19
C VAL A 12 -8.05 -4.98 2.84
N PHE A 13 -7.32 -3.87 2.99
CA PHE A 13 -5.88 -3.87 2.71
C PHE A 13 -5.08 -4.78 3.64
N MET A 14 -5.51 -4.97 4.88
CA MET A 14 -4.91 -5.95 5.80
C MET A 14 -5.10 -7.38 5.29
N GLU A 15 -6.33 -7.71 4.91
CA GLU A 15 -6.74 -9.06 4.51
C GLU A 15 -6.04 -9.51 3.23
N VAL A 16 -5.83 -8.60 2.27
CA VAL A 16 -5.24 -8.92 0.96
C VAL A 16 -3.71 -8.79 0.93
N MET A 17 -3.08 -8.33 2.02
CA MET A 17 -1.67 -7.94 2.01
C MET A 17 -0.72 -9.11 1.74
N GLU A 18 -0.99 -10.29 2.31
CA GLU A 18 -0.14 -11.46 2.08
C GLU A 18 -0.17 -11.89 0.61
N GLU A 19 -1.35 -11.90 0.00
CA GLU A 19 -1.49 -12.21 -1.42
C GLU A 19 -0.76 -11.19 -2.29
N TYR A 20 -0.95 -9.90 -1.99
CA TYR A 20 -0.25 -8.82 -2.67
C TYR A 20 1.28 -9.02 -2.61
N ARG A 21 1.82 -9.28 -1.41
CA ARG A 21 3.27 -9.51 -1.21
C ARG A 21 3.78 -10.71 -1.99
N ARG A 22 3.03 -11.82 -2.04
CA ARG A 22 3.38 -12.99 -2.85
C ARG A 22 3.45 -12.65 -4.34
N ARG A 23 2.52 -11.82 -4.85
CA ARG A 23 2.50 -11.45 -6.27
C ARG A 23 3.70 -10.61 -6.69
N ILE A 24 4.23 -9.77 -5.80
CA ILE A 24 5.38 -8.89 -6.11
C ILE A 24 6.74 -9.46 -5.64
N GLU A 25 6.75 -10.64 -5.01
CA GLU A 25 7.96 -11.27 -4.52
C GLU A 25 8.93 -11.54 -5.69
N GLY A 26 10.21 -11.16 -5.52
CA GLY A 26 11.23 -11.32 -6.57
C GLY A 26 11.14 -10.34 -7.76
N ALA A 27 10.05 -9.57 -7.91
CA ALA A 27 9.86 -8.68 -9.05
C ALA A 27 10.84 -7.49 -9.08
N THR A 28 11.16 -6.99 -10.27
CA THR A 28 11.86 -5.70 -10.49
C THR A 28 10.97 -4.51 -10.10
N PRO A 29 11.50 -3.28 -9.96
CA PRO A 29 10.67 -2.09 -9.69
C PRO A 29 9.57 -1.85 -10.75
N GLU A 30 9.88 -2.01 -12.02
CA GLU A 30 8.93 -1.88 -13.14
C GLU A 30 7.83 -2.94 -13.09
N GLU A 31 8.22 -4.19 -12.82
CA GLU A 31 7.26 -5.29 -12.66
C GLU A 31 6.41 -5.14 -11.41
N THR A 32 7.00 -4.69 -10.29
CA THR A 32 6.27 -4.40 -9.05
C THR A 32 5.16 -3.39 -9.35
N LYS A 33 5.48 -2.28 -10.02
CA LYS A 33 4.49 -1.29 -10.42
C LYS A 33 3.37 -1.89 -11.29
N ARG A 34 3.72 -2.73 -12.27
CA ARG A 34 2.74 -3.39 -13.16
C ARG A 34 1.82 -4.31 -12.36
N LEU A 35 2.39 -5.16 -11.52
CA LEU A 35 1.67 -6.15 -10.70
C LEU A 35 0.77 -5.48 -9.66
N THR A 36 1.25 -4.41 -9.00
CA THR A 36 0.44 -3.62 -8.08
C THR A 36 -0.78 -3.01 -8.78
N LYS A 37 -0.61 -2.47 -9.99
CA LYS A 37 -1.74 -1.92 -10.76
C LYS A 37 -2.74 -2.98 -11.19
N VAL A 38 -2.28 -4.15 -11.62
CA VAL A 38 -3.15 -5.29 -11.96
C VAL A 38 -3.95 -5.72 -10.72
N PHE A 39 -3.28 -5.89 -9.58
CA PHE A 39 -3.95 -6.26 -8.34
C PHE A 39 -4.96 -5.20 -7.88
N ALA A 40 -4.60 -3.92 -7.98
CA ALA A 40 -5.51 -2.83 -7.67
C ALA A 40 -6.77 -2.84 -8.54
N LYS A 41 -6.61 -3.12 -9.85
CA LYS A 41 -7.74 -3.27 -10.77
C LYS A 41 -8.65 -4.43 -10.38
N GLU A 42 -8.06 -5.58 -10.02
CA GLU A 42 -8.82 -6.73 -9.51
C GLU A 42 -9.64 -6.32 -8.27
N LEU A 43 -9.02 -5.69 -7.28
CA LEU A 43 -9.70 -5.24 -6.06
C LEU A 43 -10.84 -4.25 -6.35
N VAL A 44 -10.65 -3.27 -7.25
CA VAL A 44 -11.72 -2.34 -7.63
C VAL A 44 -12.90 -3.09 -8.27
N SER A 45 -12.64 -4.15 -9.03
CA SER A 45 -13.67 -4.93 -9.71
C SER A 45 -14.39 -5.94 -8.82
N THR A 46 -13.73 -6.45 -7.77
CA THR A 46 -14.26 -7.55 -6.94
C THR A 46 -14.69 -7.13 -5.54
N VAL A 47 -14.22 -5.99 -5.03
CA VAL A 47 -14.52 -5.53 -3.68
C VAL A 47 -15.51 -4.36 -3.74
N PRO A 48 -16.79 -4.55 -3.34
CA PRO A 48 -17.80 -3.50 -3.39
C PRO A 48 -17.43 -2.21 -2.65
N LEU A 49 -16.66 -2.33 -1.55
CA LEU A 49 -16.16 -1.18 -0.78
C LEU A 49 -15.25 -0.24 -1.59
N PHE A 50 -14.78 -0.66 -2.77
CA PHE A 50 -13.92 0.12 -3.65
C PHE A 50 -14.60 0.63 -4.93
N TYR A 51 -15.90 0.41 -5.15
CA TYR A 51 -16.59 0.79 -6.39
C TYR A 51 -16.59 2.31 -6.72
N GLY A 52 -16.23 3.18 -5.77
CA GLY A 52 -16.03 4.62 -5.99
C GLY A 52 -14.56 5.08 -5.99
N ARG A 53 -13.59 4.14 -5.95
CA ARG A 53 -12.15 4.43 -5.87
C ARG A 53 -11.50 4.25 -7.23
N SER A 54 -10.47 5.05 -7.51
CA SER A 54 -9.66 4.87 -8.71
C SER A 54 -8.65 3.74 -8.53
N GLU A 55 -8.39 3.00 -9.61
CA GLU A 55 -7.36 1.94 -9.62
C GLU A 55 -6.00 2.48 -9.15
N ASN A 56 -5.60 3.67 -9.61
CA ASN A 56 -4.34 4.28 -9.17
C ASN A 56 -4.36 4.63 -7.67
N GLY A 57 -5.50 5.09 -7.14
CA GLY A 57 -5.64 5.37 -5.71
C GLY A 57 -5.55 4.12 -4.84
N ILE A 58 -6.08 2.99 -5.32
CA ILE A 58 -5.95 1.67 -4.65
C ILE A 58 -4.51 1.17 -4.76
N ALA A 59 -3.88 1.31 -5.93
CA ALA A 59 -2.49 0.89 -6.16
C ALA A 59 -1.52 1.64 -5.24
N GLU A 60 -1.64 2.96 -5.14
CA GLU A 60 -0.82 3.76 -4.22
C GLU A 60 -1.11 3.42 -2.75
N ARG A 61 -2.38 3.13 -2.42
CA ARG A 61 -2.78 2.74 -1.07
C ARG A 61 -2.23 1.37 -0.68
N LEU A 62 -2.13 0.42 -1.61
CA LEU A 62 -1.50 -0.89 -1.41
C LEU A 62 -0.02 -0.74 -1.03
N VAL A 63 0.73 0.06 -1.78
CA VAL A 63 2.15 0.33 -1.47
C VAL A 63 2.31 0.98 -0.11
N TYR A 64 1.48 1.98 0.18
CA TYR A 64 1.46 2.64 1.48
C TYR A 64 1.20 1.64 2.62
N PHE A 65 0.17 0.80 2.49
CA PHE A 65 -0.18 -0.18 3.50
C PHE A 65 0.91 -1.24 3.66
N ASP A 66 1.52 -1.72 2.58
CA ASP A 66 2.63 -2.68 2.68
C ASP A 66 3.79 -2.14 3.52
N ASN A 67 4.21 -0.89 3.27
CA ASN A 67 5.23 -0.20 4.08
C ASN A 67 4.78 0.02 5.53
N LEU A 68 3.52 0.43 5.74
CA LEU A 68 2.92 0.66 7.05
C LEU A 68 2.93 -0.61 7.91
N LEU A 69 2.45 -1.70 7.33
CA LEU A 69 2.31 -2.99 8.02
C LEU A 69 3.67 -3.63 8.30
N ALA A 70 4.65 -3.42 7.42
CA ALA A 70 6.03 -3.84 7.62
C ALA A 70 6.78 -3.00 8.67
N GLY A 71 6.20 -1.89 9.15
CA GLY A 71 6.86 -1.01 10.11
C GLY A 71 7.99 -0.18 9.50
N VAL A 72 7.93 0.09 8.19
CA VAL A 72 8.89 0.98 7.52
C VAL A 72 8.78 2.38 8.13
N ALA A 73 9.90 3.00 8.46
CA ALA A 73 9.90 4.35 9.02
C ALA A 73 9.31 5.36 8.02
N PHE A 74 8.28 6.10 8.44
CA PHE A 74 7.72 7.20 7.67
C PHE A 74 8.36 8.51 8.12
N PRO A 75 8.85 9.36 7.20
CA PRO A 75 9.53 10.61 7.57
C PRO A 75 8.61 11.67 8.19
N PHE A 76 7.28 11.51 8.10
CA PHE A 76 6.32 12.47 8.66
C PHE A 76 5.19 11.77 9.41
N GLU A 77 4.96 12.17 10.65
CA GLU A 77 3.96 11.59 11.55
C GLU A 77 2.51 11.73 11.05
N TYR A 78 2.21 12.74 10.22
CA TYR A 78 0.84 12.95 9.72
C TYR A 78 0.34 11.81 8.85
N TYR A 79 1.22 11.04 8.21
CA TYR A 79 0.84 9.86 7.44
C TYR A 79 0.20 8.79 8.33
N LEU A 80 0.64 8.72 9.58
CA LEU A 80 0.23 7.70 10.52
C LEU A 80 -1.03 8.06 11.30
N LYS A 81 -1.45 9.34 11.36
CA LYS A 81 -2.50 9.80 12.29
C LYS A 81 -3.78 8.94 12.30
N SER A 82 -4.27 8.51 11.14
CA SER A 82 -5.51 7.69 11.06
C SER A 82 -5.26 6.20 10.84
N THR A 83 -4.00 5.78 10.73
CA THR A 83 -3.64 4.39 10.40
C THR A 83 -2.50 3.84 11.28
N PHE A 84 -2.09 4.56 12.32
CA PHE A 84 -1.01 4.15 13.23
C PHE A 84 -1.34 2.84 13.94
N ASN A 85 -2.63 2.59 14.18
CA ASN A 85 -3.13 1.32 14.70
C ASN A 85 -2.83 0.12 13.80
N TYR A 86 -2.35 0.31 12.57
CA TYR A 86 -1.92 -0.77 11.68
C TYR A 86 -0.38 -0.91 11.60
N PHE A 87 0.38 0.07 12.12
CA PHE A 87 1.84 0.08 12.00
C PHE A 87 2.46 -1.19 12.60
N GLY A 88 3.31 -1.88 11.82
CA GLY A 88 4.02 -3.08 12.27
C GLY A 88 3.15 -4.30 12.57
N LYS A 89 1.84 -4.28 12.24
CA LYS A 89 0.92 -5.38 12.57
C LYS A 89 1.10 -6.62 11.71
N LEU A 90 1.68 -6.48 10.52
CA LEU A 90 1.94 -7.60 9.62
C LEU A 90 3.34 -7.43 9.01
N PRO A 91 4.39 -7.81 9.76
CA PRO A 91 5.77 -7.77 9.28
C PRO A 91 5.95 -8.53 7.97
N ARG A 92 6.95 -8.15 7.17
CA ARG A 92 7.36 -8.95 6.00
C ARG A 92 8.19 -10.16 6.44
N LYS A 93 8.45 -11.09 5.51
CA LYS A 93 9.41 -12.17 5.73
C LYS A 93 10.76 -11.57 6.16
N ASN A 94 11.41 -12.20 7.14
CA ASN A 94 12.68 -11.75 7.74
C ASN A 94 12.66 -10.36 8.40
N ASP A 95 11.47 -9.85 8.78
CA ASP A 95 11.30 -8.51 9.38
C ASP A 95 11.86 -7.38 8.49
N ASP A 96 11.76 -7.55 7.17
CA ASP A 96 12.25 -6.57 6.18
C ASP A 96 11.51 -5.22 6.28
N LYS A 97 12.30 -4.15 6.50
CA LYS A 97 11.85 -2.75 6.64
C LYS A 97 12.32 -1.85 5.49
N TYR A 98 12.82 -2.41 4.39
CA TYR A 98 13.07 -1.65 3.18
C TYR A 98 11.76 -1.11 2.60
N GLN A 99 11.81 -0.02 1.82
CA GLN A 99 10.60 0.46 1.15
C GLN A 99 10.18 -0.52 0.05
N ASN A 100 8.88 -0.57 -0.23
CA ASN A 100 8.35 -1.23 -1.41
C ASN A 100 9.10 -0.74 -2.68
N LYS A 101 9.38 -1.67 -3.61
CA LYS A 101 10.17 -1.39 -4.81
C LYS A 101 9.52 -0.37 -5.74
N TRP A 102 8.20 -0.22 -5.72
CA TRP A 102 7.53 0.84 -6.46
C TRP A 102 7.40 2.11 -5.64
N LYS A 103 8.20 3.12 -5.97
CA LYS A 103 8.07 4.47 -5.42
C LYS A 103 6.82 5.17 -5.98
N THR A 104 5.81 5.35 -5.13
CA THR A 104 4.57 6.07 -5.49
C THR A 104 4.77 7.58 -5.55
N GLN A 105 3.79 8.36 -6.02
CA GLN A 105 3.92 9.84 -6.06
C GLN A 105 4.15 10.46 -4.67
N HIS A 106 3.50 9.91 -3.64
CA HIS A 106 3.71 10.32 -2.25
C HIS A 106 5.10 9.99 -1.71
N GLU A 107 5.80 9.05 -2.36
CA GLU A 107 7.20 8.71 -2.12
C GLU A 107 8.17 9.52 -2.98
N SER A 108 7.80 9.78 -4.22
CA SER A 108 8.64 10.52 -5.18
C SER A 108 8.79 12.00 -4.81
N ARG A 109 7.74 12.59 -4.22
CA ARG A 109 7.82 13.95 -3.64
C ARG A 109 8.73 14.03 -2.39
N ARG A 110 9.17 12.89 -1.84
CA ARG A 110 10.15 12.82 -0.73
C ARG A 110 11.60 13.10 -1.20
N GLU A 111 11.87 13.02 -2.51
CA GLU A 111 13.23 13.14 -3.07
C GLU A 111 13.55 14.52 -3.66
N ARG A 112 12.60 15.48 -3.67
CA ARG A 112 12.90 16.85 -4.10
C ARG A 112 13.14 17.72 -2.86
N PRO A 113 14.37 18.22 -2.64
CA PRO A 113 14.69 19.17 -1.58
C PRO A 113 13.98 20.52 -1.79
#